data_AF-A0A6I3CLT6-F1
#
_entry.id   AF-A0A6I3CLT6-F1
#
_cell.length_a   1.000
_cell.length_b   1.000
_cell.length_c   1.000
_cell.angle_alpha   90.00
_cell.angle_beta   90.00
_cell.angle_gamma   90.00
#
_symmetry.space_group_name_H-M   'P 1'
#
loop_
_entity.id
_entity.type
_entity.pdbx_description
1 polymer ?
#
loop_
_entity_poly.entity_id
_entity_poly.type
_entity_poly.pdbx_seq_one_letter_code
_entity_poly.pdbx_strand_id
1 'polypeptide(L)' 'AAVILKADGEPRGTRIFGPVGRELRDKRYMKIISLAPEVL' A
#
# COMPACT_ATOMS: atom_id res chain seq x y z
N ALA A 1 -0.65 -10.12 -5.63
CA ALA A 1 -0.53 -9.69 -4.22
C ALA A 1 -1.76 -8.89 -3.84
N ALA A 2 -2.24 -8.97 -2.60
CA ALA A 2 -3.37 -8.19 -2.12
C ALA A 2 -3.04 -7.61 -0.73
N VAL A 3 -3.46 -6.37 -0.48
CA VAL A 3 -3.28 -5.69 0.81
C VAL A 3 -4.64 -5.59 1.48
N ILE A 4 -4.76 -6.12 2.70
CA ILE A 4 -6.01 -6.03 3.47
C ILE A 4 -6.10 -4.65 4.07
N LEU A 5 -7.19 -3.94 3.75
CA LEU A 5 -7.54 -2.67 4.35
C LEU A 5 -8.54 -2.85 5.49
N LYS A 6 -8.46 -1.98 6.47
CA LYS A 6 -9.51 -1.75 7.46
C LYS A 6 -10.60 -0.87 6.85
N ALA A 7 -11.73 -0.75 7.54
CA ALA A 7 -12.86 0.07 7.10
C ALA A 7 -12.54 1.58 7.00
N ASP A 8 -11.48 2.02 7.69
CA ASP A 8 -10.92 3.38 7.63
C ASP A 8 -9.98 3.61 6.42
N GLY A 9 -9.76 2.59 5.59
CA GLY A 9 -8.87 2.66 4.43
C GLY A 9 -7.39 2.48 4.76
N GLU A 10 -7.03 2.17 6.02
CA GLU A 10 -5.65 1.90 6.42
C GLU A 10 -5.27 0.43 6.21
N PRO A 11 -3.99 0.13 5.86
CA PRO A 11 -3.52 -1.24 5.80
C PRO A 11 -3.58 -1.89 7.19
N ARG A 12 -4.17 -3.08 7.26
CA ARG A 12 -4.25 -3.87 8.50
C ARG A 12 -2.89 -4.45 8.91
N GLY A 13 -1.99 -4.62 7.95
CA GLY A 13 -0.62 -5.09 8.15
C GLY A 13 0.40 -3.96 8.26
N THR A 14 1.52 -4.25 8.91
CA THR A 14 2.63 -3.30 9.13
C THR A 14 3.73 -3.39 8.07
N ARG A 15 3.66 -4.36 7.14
CA ARG A 15 4.66 -4.56 6.08
C ARG A 15 4.03 -5.08 4.81
N ILE A 16 4.48 -4.56 3.67
CA ILE A 16 4.09 -5.03 2.33
C ILE A 16 5.26 -5.75 1.69
N PHE A 17 4.96 -6.86 1.00
CA PHE A 17 5.95 -7.65 0.30
C PHE A 17 5.72 -7.53 -1.21
N GLY A 18 6.79 -7.22 -1.94
CA GLY A 18 6.78 -7.03 -3.38
C GLY A 18 6.57 -5.57 -3.80
N PRO A 19 6.77 -5.28 -5.10
CA PRO A 19 6.62 -3.95 -5.64
C PRO A 19 5.14 -3.52 -5.66
N VAL A 20 4.90 -2.22 -5.46
CA VAL A 20 3.58 -1.60 -5.55
C VAL A 20 3.51 -0.64 -6.72
N GLY A 21 2.37 -0.56 -7.40
CA GLY A 21 2.20 0.35 -8.54
C GLY A 21 2.11 1.83 -8.11
N ARG A 22 2.65 2.73 -8.93
CA ARG A 22 2.56 4.19 -8.76
C ARG A 22 1.13 4.71 -8.74
N GLU A 23 0.15 3.99 -9.30
CA GLU A 23 -1.26 4.44 -9.33
C GLU A 23 -1.87 4.56 -7.93
N LEU A 24 -1.28 3.91 -6.93
CA LEU A 24 -1.69 4.04 -5.53
C LEU A 24 -1.47 5.46 -4.98
N ARG A 25 -0.57 6.25 -5.59
CA ARG A 25 -0.31 7.64 -5.19
C ARG A 25 -1.52 8.52 -5.50
N ASP A 26 -2.08 8.36 -6.69
CA ASP A 26 -3.25 9.12 -7.13
C ASP A 26 -4.50 8.72 -6.35
N LYS A 27 -4.57 7.45 -5.94
CA LYS A 27 -5.63 6.91 -5.08
C LYS A 27 -5.46 7.23 -3.59
N ARG A 28 -4.48 8.07 -3.21
CA ARG A 28 -4.20 8.52 -1.83
C ARG A 28 -3.84 7.40 -0.84
N TYR A 29 -3.39 6.23 -1.31
CA TYR A 29 -2.91 5.14 -0.44
C TYR A 29 -1.46 5.33 0.00
N MET A 30 -1.13 6.51 0.54
CA MET A 30 0.26 6.89 0.87
C MET A 30 0.92 5.97 1.90
N LYS A 31 0.15 5.45 2.88
CA LYS A 31 0.66 4.47 3.86
C LYS A 31 1.14 3.18 3.20
N ILE A 32 0.48 2.71 2.14
CA ILE A 32 0.87 1.49 1.42
C ILE A 32 2.19 1.73 0.67
N ILE A 33 2.31 2.87 -0.01
CA ILE A 33 3.53 3.27 -0.73
C ILE A 33 4.71 3.40 0.23
N SER A 34 4.49 4.01 1.40
CA SER A 34 5.54 4.20 2.40
C SER A 34 6.05 2.90 3.03
N LEU A 35 5.22 1.85 3.07
CA LEU A 35 5.56 0.55 3.66
C LEU A 35 6.07 -0.47 2.63
N ALA A 36 6.01 -0.12 1.34
CA ALA A 36 6.46 -0.99 0.27
C ALA A 36 7.97 -0.86 0.04
N PRO A 37 8.68 -1.97 -0.24
CA PRO A 37 10.11 -1.95 -0.50
C PRO A 37 10.46 -1.29 -1.85
N GLU A 38 9.60 -1.43 -2.86
CA GLU A 38 9.81 -0.89 -4.20
C GLU A 38 8.49 -0.38 -4.77
N VAL A 39 8.56 0.69 -5.58
CA VAL A 39 7.41 1.31 -6.24
C VAL A 39 7.66 1.36 -7.74
N LEU A 40 6.77 0.77 -8.53
CA LEU A 40 6.88 0.62 -10.00
C LEU A 40 5.93 1.54 -10.74
#